data_AF-A0AAV5V7T9-F1
#
_entry.id   AF-A0AAV5V7T9-F1
#
_cell.length_a   1.000
_cell.length_b   1.000
_cell.length_c   1.000
_cell.angle_alpha   90.00
_cell.angle_beta   90.00
_cell.angle_gamma   90.00
#
_symmetry.space_group_name_H-M   'P 1'
#
loop_
_entity.id
_entity.type
_entity.pdbx_description
1 polymer ?
#
loop_
_entity_poly.entity_id
_entity_poly.type
_entity_poly.pdbx_seq_one_letter_code
_entity_poly.pdbx_strand_id
1 'polypeptide(L)'
;PRGSGLMVWYQKFEYAVGHWLQKATEHMIGCVLCSPGCFSLFRSYALMDDDVTRKYASKSEEPMDYIQYDQGEDRWLCTLLLQRGYRVEYCAASDAQTFAPEGFNEFFNQRRRWIPSTIANIFDLLKDYKNVVSVNESISIWYIFYQMVMLISSILGPGTIFLMVVGAVSISFNIDTKVS
;
A
#
# COMPACT_ATOMS: atom_id res chain seq x y z
N PRO A 1 1.53 -10.56 14.11
CA PRO A 1 0.74 -11.66 13.52
C PRO A 1 0.85 -12.98 14.32
N ARG A 2 -0.29 -13.61 14.59
CA ARG A 2 -0.43 -14.93 15.21
C ARG A 2 -0.73 -15.99 14.14
N GLY A 3 -0.38 -17.24 14.46
CA GLY A 3 -0.57 -18.40 13.58
C GLY A 3 0.63 -19.35 13.62
N SER A 4 0.55 -20.42 12.85
CA SER A 4 1.57 -21.47 12.76
C SER A 4 2.15 -21.63 11.34
N GLY A 5 3.33 -22.26 11.23
CA GLY A 5 3.96 -22.59 9.94
C GLY A 5 4.90 -21.53 9.35
N LEU A 6 5.52 -21.89 8.22
CA LEU A 6 6.54 -21.07 7.55
C LEU A 6 5.97 -19.75 7.00
N MET A 7 4.73 -19.75 6.53
CA MET A 7 4.08 -18.57 5.96
C MET A 7 3.94 -17.45 7.01
N VAL A 8 3.66 -17.81 8.26
CA VAL A 8 3.53 -16.84 9.35
C VAL A 8 4.87 -16.17 9.68
N TRP A 9 5.98 -16.91 9.60
CA TRP A 9 7.33 -16.32 9.77
C TRP A 9 7.66 -15.34 8.65
N TYR A 10 7.36 -15.70 7.40
CA TYR A 10 7.51 -14.81 6.26
C TYR A 10 6.69 -13.53 6.44
N GLN A 11 5.41 -13.67 6.80
CA GLN A 11 4.53 -12.54 7.09
C GLN A 11 5.05 -11.67 8.24
N LYS A 12 5.57 -12.25 9.33
CA LYS A 12 6.19 -11.48 10.43
C LYS A 12 7.33 -10.59 9.93
N PHE A 13 8.20 -11.13 9.08
CA PHE A 13 9.28 -10.35 8.47
C PHE A 13 8.73 -9.22 7.59
N GLU A 14 7.77 -9.52 6.72
CA GLU A 14 7.18 -8.51 5.84
C GLU A 14 6.46 -7.40 6.61
N TYR A 15 5.70 -7.75 7.67
CA TYR A 15 5.06 -6.75 8.52
C TYR A 15 6.08 -5.89 9.25
N ALA A 16 7.20 -6.46 9.70
CA ALA A 16 8.28 -5.70 10.33
C ALA A 16 8.90 -4.70 9.34
N VAL A 17 9.22 -5.13 8.12
CA VAL A 17 9.72 -4.23 7.07
C VAL A 17 8.68 -3.16 6.72
N GLY A 18 7.42 -3.55 6.55
CA GLY A 18 6.33 -2.62 6.23
C GLY A 18 6.11 -1.56 7.31
N HIS A 19 6.02 -1.95 8.57
CA HIS A 19 5.70 -1.01 9.66
C HIS A 19 6.94 -0.24 10.13
N TRP A 20 8.05 -0.94 10.41
CA TRP A 20 9.21 -0.32 11.02
C TRP A 20 10.07 0.48 10.04
N LEU A 21 10.06 0.13 8.75
CA LEU A 21 10.81 0.86 7.74
C LEU A 21 9.89 1.73 6.88
N GLN A 22 8.92 1.14 6.18
CA GLN A 22 8.14 1.90 5.20
C GLN A 22 7.18 2.89 5.87
N LYS A 23 6.33 2.45 6.80
CA LYS A 23 5.35 3.32 7.48
C LYS A 23 6.03 4.37 8.35
N ALA A 24 7.11 4.02 9.03
CA ALA A 24 7.92 4.97 9.77
C ALA A 24 8.52 6.04 8.84
N THR A 25 9.05 5.64 7.68
CA THR A 25 9.59 6.58 6.69
C THR A 25 8.48 7.48 6.15
N GLU A 26 7.38 6.91 5.66
CA GLU A 26 6.18 7.63 5.18
C GLU A 26 5.71 8.69 6.18
N HIS A 27 5.62 8.32 7.47
CA HIS A 27 5.24 9.22 8.54
C HIS A 27 6.22 10.39 8.71
N MET A 28 7.52 10.13 8.64
CA MET A 28 8.57 11.15 8.79
C MET A 28 8.60 12.13 7.62
N ILE A 29 8.41 11.65 6.39
CA ILE A 29 8.50 12.49 5.18
C ILE A 29 7.18 13.19 4.82
N GLY A 30 6.08 12.79 5.44
CA GLY A 30 4.78 13.43 5.26
C GLY A 30 3.67 12.72 6.02
N CYS A 31 3.07 11.73 5.39
CA CYS A 31 1.97 10.96 5.95
C CYS A 31 1.98 9.50 5.49
N VAL A 32 1.20 8.68 6.18
CA VAL A 32 1.00 7.27 5.87
C VAL A 32 -0.14 7.10 4.87
N LEU A 33 0.04 6.27 3.83
CA LEU A 33 -0.98 6.07 2.78
C LEU A 33 -2.05 5.01 3.07
N CYS A 34 -1.94 4.33 4.20
CA CYS A 34 -2.84 3.23 4.54
C CYS A 34 -2.81 3.00 6.04
N SER A 35 -3.99 3.02 6.66
CA SER A 35 -4.18 2.64 8.06
C SER A 35 -4.99 1.35 8.06
N PRO A 36 -4.44 0.23 8.54
CA PRO A 36 -5.14 -1.06 8.50
C PRO A 36 -6.37 -1.04 9.42
N GLY A 37 -7.50 -1.59 8.96
CA GLY A 37 -8.79 -1.47 9.67
C GLY A 37 -8.80 -1.99 11.11
N CYS A 38 -8.05 -3.06 11.42
CA CYS A 38 -7.97 -3.61 12.78
C CYS A 38 -7.13 -2.79 13.77
N PHE A 39 -6.50 -1.71 13.30
CA PHE A 39 -5.49 -0.98 14.04
C PHE A 39 -5.38 0.48 13.59
N SER A 40 -6.53 1.15 13.59
CA SER A 40 -6.66 2.55 13.19
C SER A 40 -7.63 3.29 14.12
N LEU A 41 -7.32 4.55 14.42
CA LEU A 41 -8.20 5.46 15.15
C LEU A 41 -8.39 6.73 14.33
N PHE A 42 -9.64 7.07 14.01
CA PHE A 42 -9.98 8.26 13.24
C PHE A 42 -10.79 9.23 14.09
N ARG A 43 -10.56 10.53 13.92
CA ARG A 43 -11.41 11.56 14.52
C ARG A 43 -12.73 11.61 13.78
N SER A 44 -13.86 11.53 14.50
CA SER A 44 -15.19 11.55 13.88
C SER A 44 -15.43 12.79 13.03
N TYR A 45 -14.92 13.96 13.44
CA TYR A 45 -15.04 15.19 12.64
C TYR A 45 -14.36 15.06 11.26
N ALA A 46 -13.20 14.41 11.17
CA ALA A 46 -12.51 14.21 9.89
C ALA A 46 -13.27 13.25 8.96
N LEU A 47 -13.95 12.25 9.53
CA LEU A 47 -14.82 11.34 8.77
C LEU A 47 -16.11 12.05 8.32
N MET A 48 -16.63 12.97 9.12
CA MET A 48 -17.82 13.76 8.84
C MET A 48 -17.56 14.96 7.92
N ASP A 49 -16.31 15.24 7.56
CA ASP A 49 -15.98 16.23 6.54
C ASP A 49 -16.69 15.89 5.23
N ASP A 50 -17.11 16.94 4.51
CA ASP A 50 -17.87 16.80 3.29
C ASP A 50 -17.12 15.90 2.30
N ASP A 51 -17.88 15.04 1.63
CA ASP A 51 -17.41 14.04 0.68
C ASP A 51 -16.55 12.88 1.21
N VAL A 52 -16.03 12.87 2.45
CA VAL A 52 -15.25 11.70 2.95
C VAL A 52 -16.15 10.48 3.09
N THR A 53 -17.06 10.48 4.07
CA THR A 53 -17.95 9.34 4.29
C THR A 53 -18.91 9.13 3.11
N ARG A 54 -19.32 10.22 2.43
CA ARG A 54 -20.21 10.15 1.27
C ARG A 54 -19.57 9.40 0.10
N LYS A 55 -18.31 9.69 -0.25
CA LYS A 55 -17.57 8.96 -1.30
C LYS A 55 -17.14 7.58 -0.86
N TYR A 56 -16.77 7.42 0.41
CA TYR A 56 -16.42 6.12 0.96
C TYR A 56 -17.60 5.13 0.89
N ALA A 57 -18.83 5.61 1.09
CA ALA A 57 -20.05 4.82 1.00
C ALA A 57 -20.61 4.69 -0.44
N SER A 58 -19.91 5.21 -1.45
CA SER A 58 -20.31 5.03 -2.85
C SER A 58 -20.27 3.55 -3.25
N LYS A 59 -21.20 3.16 -4.13
CA LYS A 59 -21.20 1.80 -4.68
C LYS A 59 -20.17 1.71 -5.80
N SER A 60 -19.51 0.56 -5.89
CA SER A 60 -18.62 0.24 -7.00
C SER A 60 -19.44 0.04 -8.29
N GLU A 61 -19.19 0.87 -9.30
CA GLU A 61 -19.86 0.77 -10.60
C GLU A 61 -18.86 0.43 -11.71
N GLU A 62 -17.67 1.00 -11.66
CA GLU A 62 -16.59 0.74 -12.61
C GLU A 62 -15.56 -0.28 -12.10
N PRO A 63 -14.80 -0.95 -12.98
CA PRO A 63 -13.78 -1.93 -12.57
C PRO A 63 -12.74 -1.40 -11.58
N MET A 64 -12.39 -0.11 -11.67
CA MET A 64 -11.44 0.51 -10.74
C MET A 64 -12.03 0.66 -9.33
N ASP A 65 -13.33 0.94 -9.24
CA ASP A 65 -14.03 1.08 -7.97
C ASP A 65 -13.99 -0.22 -7.18
N TYR A 66 -14.20 -1.37 -7.81
CA TYR A 66 -14.08 -2.67 -7.14
C TYR A 66 -12.67 -2.92 -6.56
N ILE A 67 -11.63 -2.38 -7.20
CA ILE A 67 -10.25 -2.50 -6.71
C ILE A 67 -10.01 -1.56 -5.52
N GLN A 68 -10.55 -0.34 -5.57
CA GLN A 68 -10.30 0.67 -4.54
C GLN A 68 -11.28 0.57 -3.37
N TYR A 69 -12.58 0.53 -3.64
CA TYR A 69 -13.65 0.64 -2.65
C TYR A 69 -13.84 -0.70 -1.94
N ASP A 70 -13.85 -1.83 -2.66
CA ASP A 70 -14.15 -3.13 -2.06
C ASP A 70 -12.88 -3.89 -1.62
N GLN A 71 -11.83 -3.91 -2.45
CA GLN A 71 -10.61 -4.66 -2.12
C GLN A 71 -9.59 -3.85 -1.29
N GLY A 72 -9.73 -2.53 -1.32
CA GLY A 72 -8.75 -1.56 -0.82
C GLY A 72 -9.33 -0.52 0.14
N GLU A 73 -10.46 -0.81 0.79
CA GLU A 73 -11.26 0.15 1.56
C GLU A 73 -10.43 1.00 2.55
N ASP A 74 -9.50 0.38 3.27
CA ASP A 74 -8.58 1.04 4.20
C ASP A 74 -7.73 2.13 3.52
N ARG A 75 -7.20 1.82 2.34
CA ARG A 75 -6.40 2.75 1.53
C ARG A 75 -7.28 3.82 0.93
N TRP A 76 -8.47 3.44 0.47
CA TRP A 76 -9.43 4.38 -0.10
C TRP A 76 -9.83 5.45 0.92
N LEU A 77 -10.16 5.04 2.15
CA LEU A 77 -10.47 5.97 3.23
C LEU A 77 -9.29 6.91 3.54
N CYS A 78 -8.06 6.38 3.61
CA CYS A 78 -6.88 7.21 3.79
C CYS A 78 -6.71 8.21 2.64
N THR A 79 -6.83 7.78 1.38
CA THR A 79 -6.72 8.67 0.21
C THR A 79 -7.72 9.83 0.29
N LEU A 80 -8.99 9.54 0.64
CA LEU A 80 -10.03 10.57 0.81
C LEU A 80 -9.67 11.58 1.92
N LEU A 81 -9.15 11.11 3.04
CA LEU A 81 -8.69 11.98 4.13
C LEU A 81 -7.52 12.86 3.70
N LEU A 82 -6.55 12.30 2.97
CA LEU A 82 -5.40 13.07 2.46
C LEU A 82 -5.83 14.15 1.47
N GLN A 83 -6.79 13.84 0.57
CA GLN A 83 -7.40 14.78 -0.38
C GLN A 83 -8.20 15.90 0.30
N ARG A 84 -8.55 15.74 1.58
CA ARG A 84 -9.23 16.74 2.42
C ARG A 84 -8.29 17.51 3.34
N GLY A 85 -6.98 17.28 3.22
CA GLY A 85 -5.98 17.99 4.04
C GLY A 85 -5.69 17.34 5.39
N TYR A 86 -6.30 16.20 5.70
CA TYR A 86 -6.00 15.48 6.94
C TYR A 86 -4.70 14.71 6.83
N ARG A 87 -3.96 14.62 7.94
CA ARG A 87 -2.75 13.82 8.05
C ARG A 87 -3.07 12.47 8.69
N VAL A 88 -2.53 11.41 8.11
CA VAL A 88 -2.55 10.05 8.67
C VAL A 88 -1.17 9.75 9.26
N GLU A 89 -1.14 9.33 10.53
CA GLU A 89 0.09 9.18 11.31
C GLU A 89 0.34 7.72 11.73
N TYR A 90 1.63 7.35 11.80
CA TYR A 90 2.05 6.06 12.33
C TYR A 90 2.37 6.21 13.82
N CYS A 91 1.73 5.39 14.68
CA CYS A 91 2.03 5.33 16.11
C CYS A 91 2.87 4.09 16.43
N ALA A 92 4.15 4.27 16.73
CA ALA A 92 5.06 3.16 17.04
C ALA A 92 4.75 2.46 18.38
N ALA A 93 4.04 3.15 19.29
CA ALA A 93 3.69 2.63 20.62
C ALA A 93 2.39 1.84 20.64
N SER A 94 1.64 1.85 19.53
CA SER A 94 0.41 1.08 19.43
C SER A 94 0.73 -0.38 19.09
N ASP A 95 -0.10 -1.32 19.57
CA ASP A 95 0.03 -2.75 19.28
C ASP A 95 -1.31 -3.37 18.86
N ALA A 96 -1.27 -4.25 17.86
CA ALA A 96 -2.41 -5.08 17.46
C ALA A 96 -2.00 -6.54 17.20
N GLN A 97 -2.92 -7.45 17.50
CA GLN A 97 -2.75 -8.87 17.26
C GLN A 97 -3.80 -9.35 16.28
N THR A 98 -3.35 -9.90 15.16
CA THR A 98 -4.20 -10.47 14.11
C THR A 98 -3.64 -11.81 13.63
N PHE A 99 -4.51 -12.67 13.10
CA PHE A 99 -4.11 -13.93 12.48
C PHE A 99 -3.59 -13.66 11.06
N ALA A 100 -2.42 -14.20 10.75
CA ALA A 100 -1.86 -14.15 9.40
C ALA A 100 -2.27 -15.40 8.61
N PRO A 101 -2.28 -15.32 7.27
CA PRO A 101 -2.42 -16.49 6.42
C PRO A 101 -1.41 -17.58 6.79
N GLU A 102 -1.88 -18.81 7.00
CA GLU A 102 -0.99 -19.96 7.30
C GLU A 102 -0.67 -20.76 6.03
N GLY A 103 -1.60 -20.77 5.08
CA GLY A 103 -1.46 -21.46 3.79
C GLY A 103 -1.12 -20.53 2.63
N PHE A 104 -0.57 -21.11 1.56
CA PHE A 104 -0.24 -20.37 0.34
C PHE A 104 -1.48 -19.78 -0.36
N ASN A 105 -2.60 -20.51 -0.40
CA ASN A 105 -3.81 -20.03 -1.07
C ASN A 105 -4.40 -18.77 -0.40
N GLU A 106 -4.45 -18.76 0.93
CA GLU A 106 -4.89 -17.59 1.71
C GLU A 106 -3.94 -16.41 1.49
N PHE A 107 -2.63 -16.67 1.53
CA PHE A 107 -1.59 -15.69 1.25
C PHE A 107 -1.74 -15.10 -0.16
N PHE A 108 -1.94 -15.94 -1.16
CA PHE A 108 -2.10 -15.53 -2.54
C PHE A 108 -3.37 -14.66 -2.73
N ASN A 109 -4.49 -15.06 -2.12
CA ASN A 109 -5.72 -14.28 -2.14
C ASN A 109 -5.55 -12.92 -1.45
N GLN A 110 -4.76 -12.84 -0.38
CA GLN A 110 -4.39 -11.57 0.24
C GLN A 110 -3.62 -10.68 -0.74
N ARG A 111 -2.61 -11.21 -1.42
CA ARG A 111 -1.80 -10.44 -2.39
C ARG A 111 -2.61 -9.93 -3.58
N ARG A 112 -3.56 -10.75 -4.06
CA ARG A 112 -4.48 -10.37 -5.14
C ARG A 112 -5.34 -9.17 -4.81
N ARG A 113 -5.66 -8.93 -3.54
CA ARG A 113 -6.41 -7.73 -3.11
C ARG A 113 -5.48 -6.57 -2.83
N TRP A 114 -4.37 -6.83 -2.15
CA TRP A 114 -3.49 -5.78 -1.63
C TRP A 114 -2.66 -5.08 -2.70
N ILE A 115 -2.11 -5.82 -3.67
CA ILE A 115 -1.22 -5.23 -4.68
C ILE A 115 -2.01 -4.31 -5.62
N PRO A 116 -3.13 -4.74 -6.23
CA PRO A 116 -3.88 -3.87 -7.13
C PRO A 116 -4.45 -2.65 -6.44
N SER A 117 -5.02 -2.79 -5.23
CA SER A 117 -5.55 -1.67 -4.46
C SER A 117 -4.47 -0.65 -4.06
N THR A 118 -3.25 -1.11 -3.78
CA THR A 118 -2.10 -0.22 -3.51
C THR A 118 -1.77 0.61 -4.75
N ILE A 119 -1.66 -0.03 -5.91
CA ILE A 119 -1.35 0.65 -7.19
C ILE A 119 -2.44 1.66 -7.53
N ALA A 120 -3.71 1.26 -7.45
CA ALA A 120 -4.85 2.12 -7.78
C ALA A 120 -4.92 3.37 -6.89
N ASN A 121 -4.76 3.22 -5.58
CA ASN A 121 -4.78 4.36 -4.65
C ASN A 121 -3.59 5.30 -4.81
N ILE A 122 -2.38 4.77 -5.03
CA ILE A 122 -1.21 5.63 -5.32
C ILE A 122 -1.43 6.37 -6.64
N PHE A 123 -1.97 5.71 -7.66
CA PHE A 123 -2.26 6.36 -8.94
C PHE A 123 -3.29 7.48 -8.78
N ASP A 124 -4.36 7.28 -8.01
CA ASP A 124 -5.36 8.32 -7.72
C ASP A 124 -4.75 9.53 -6.97
N LEU A 125 -3.93 9.26 -5.96
CA LEU A 125 -3.18 10.31 -5.24
C LEU A 125 -2.25 11.10 -6.17
N LEU A 126 -1.53 10.42 -7.07
CA LEU A 126 -0.65 11.05 -8.05
C LEU A 126 -1.43 11.85 -9.10
N LYS A 127 -2.63 11.41 -9.46
CA LYS A 127 -3.52 12.14 -10.38
C LYS A 127 -4.03 13.44 -9.74
N ASP A 128 -4.37 13.41 -8.46
CA ASP A 128 -4.89 14.56 -7.70
C ASP A 128 -3.79 15.36 -6.97
N TYR A 129 -2.51 15.15 -7.30
CA TYR A 129 -1.39 15.69 -6.51
C TYR A 129 -1.41 17.21 -6.33
N LYS A 130 -1.91 17.97 -7.32
CA LYS A 130 -1.97 19.44 -7.25
C LYS A 130 -2.93 19.91 -6.16
N ASN A 131 -4.10 19.28 -6.08
CA ASN A 131 -5.08 19.56 -5.04
C ASN A 131 -4.50 19.15 -3.68
N VAL A 132 -4.04 17.92 -3.56
CA VAL A 132 -3.50 17.36 -2.31
C VAL A 132 -2.37 18.23 -1.74
N VAL A 133 -1.40 18.62 -2.56
CA VAL A 133 -0.29 19.49 -2.11
C VAL A 133 -0.77 20.90 -1.73
N SER A 134 -1.85 21.39 -2.32
CA SER A 134 -2.41 22.71 -2.00
C SER A 134 -3.22 22.74 -0.70
N VAL A 135 -3.88 21.63 -0.35
CA VAL A 135 -4.77 21.53 0.82
C VAL A 135 -4.13 20.84 2.03
N ASN A 136 -3.11 20.00 1.81
CA ASN A 136 -2.49 19.19 2.85
C ASN A 136 -1.04 19.63 3.09
N GLU A 137 -0.80 20.39 4.16
CA GLU A 137 0.53 20.88 4.53
C GLU A 137 1.54 19.76 4.81
N SER A 138 1.07 18.55 5.14
CA SER A 138 1.93 17.39 5.39
C SER A 138 2.41 16.71 4.11
N ILE A 139 1.83 17.03 2.94
CA ILE A 139 2.18 16.42 1.67
C ILE A 139 2.90 17.45 0.79
N SER A 140 4.23 17.28 0.70
CA SER A 140 5.06 18.10 -0.18
C SER A 140 5.16 17.54 -1.60
N ILE A 141 5.63 18.35 -2.55
CA ILE A 141 5.94 17.87 -3.90
C ILE A 141 7.00 16.74 -3.89
N TRP A 142 7.93 16.76 -2.93
CA TRP A 142 8.93 15.70 -2.75
C TRP A 142 8.31 14.40 -2.25
N TYR A 143 7.28 14.49 -1.41
CA TYR A 143 6.49 13.33 -1.01
C TYR A 143 5.79 12.69 -2.22
N ILE A 144 5.18 13.51 -3.08
CA ILE A 144 4.56 13.03 -4.34
C ILE A 144 5.60 12.35 -5.24
N PHE A 145 6.79 12.95 -5.37
CA PHE A 145 7.89 12.34 -6.11
C PHE A 145 8.32 10.99 -5.51
N TYR A 146 8.45 10.90 -4.18
CA TYR A 146 8.72 9.64 -3.49
C TYR A 146 7.67 8.57 -3.82
N GLN A 147 6.38 8.91 -3.77
CA GLN A 147 5.31 7.96 -4.10
C GLN A 147 5.34 7.51 -5.57
N MET A 148 5.70 8.40 -6.49
CA MET A 148 5.91 8.05 -7.90
C MET A 148 7.07 7.05 -8.06
N VAL A 149 8.20 7.27 -7.39
CA VAL A 149 9.34 6.34 -7.42
C VAL A 149 8.96 4.98 -6.84
N MET A 150 8.22 4.95 -5.72
CA MET A 150 7.73 3.72 -5.11
C MET A 150 6.79 2.94 -6.03
N LEU A 151 5.89 3.63 -6.74
CA LEU A 151 5.00 3.01 -7.72
C LEU A 151 5.78 2.37 -8.87
N ILE A 152 6.72 3.11 -9.47
CA ILE A 152 7.56 2.62 -10.57
C ILE A 152 8.38 1.41 -10.11
N SER A 153 9.00 1.50 -8.93
CA SER A 153 9.78 0.41 -8.34
C SER A 153 8.94 -0.85 -8.13
N SER A 154 7.70 -0.69 -7.66
CA SER A 154 6.78 -1.82 -7.42
C SER A 154 6.38 -2.53 -8.71
N ILE A 155 6.25 -1.81 -9.83
CA ILE A 155 5.94 -2.37 -11.15
C ILE A 155 7.16 -3.10 -11.74
N LEU A 156 8.35 -2.50 -11.64
CA LEU A 156 9.56 -3.05 -12.23
C LEU A 156 10.19 -4.20 -11.42
N GLY A 157 10.02 -4.19 -10.10
CA GLY A 157 10.67 -5.11 -9.17
C GLY A 157 10.56 -6.60 -9.55
N PRO A 158 9.35 -7.14 -9.81
CA PRO A 158 9.20 -8.54 -10.21
C PRO A 158 9.97 -8.90 -11.49
N GLY A 159 9.97 -8.00 -12.48
CA GLY A 159 10.71 -8.17 -13.72
C GLY A 159 12.22 -8.16 -13.51
N THR A 160 12.72 -7.25 -12.67
CA THR A 160 14.15 -7.20 -12.31
C THR A 160 14.59 -8.48 -11.61
N ILE A 161 13.82 -8.97 -10.64
CA ILE A 161 14.14 -10.22 -9.93
C ILE A 161 14.15 -11.40 -10.90
N PHE A 162 13.17 -11.49 -11.79
CA PHE A 162 13.11 -12.55 -12.80
C PHE A 162 14.35 -12.53 -13.70
N LEU A 163 14.72 -11.36 -14.23
CA LEU A 163 15.92 -11.21 -15.06
C LEU A 163 17.20 -11.56 -14.30
N MET A 164 17.31 -11.18 -13.02
CA MET A 164 18.45 -11.56 -12.18
C MET A 164 18.56 -13.07 -12.00
N VAL A 165 17.44 -13.76 -11.77
CA VAL A 165 17.41 -15.22 -11.65
C VAL A 165 17.79 -15.90 -12.96
N VAL A 166 17.20 -15.48 -14.08
CA VAL A 166 17.52 -16.02 -15.42
C VAL A 166 19.00 -15.79 -15.76
N GLY A 167 19.52 -14.59 -15.49
CA GLY A 167 20.94 -14.27 -15.67
C GLY A 167 21.85 -15.15 -14.82
N ALA A 168 21.51 -15.36 -13.55
CA ALA A 168 22.28 -16.22 -12.65
C ALA A 168 22.30 -17.69 -13.13
N VAL A 169 21.17 -18.21 -13.62
CA VAL A 169 21.07 -19.56 -14.19
C VAL A 169 21.87 -19.67 -15.49
N SER A 170 21.76 -18.69 -16.38
CA SER A 170 22.50 -18.65 -17.65
C SER A 170 24.02 -18.68 -17.41
N ILE A 171 24.52 -17.88 -16.46
CA ILE A 171 25.95 -17.87 -16.09
C ILE A 171 26.38 -19.19 -15.45
N SER A 172 25.55 -19.76 -14.56
CA SER A 172 25.92 -20.97 -13.80
C SER A 172 25.91 -22.23 -14.67
N PHE A 173 25.00 -22.32 -15.64
CA PHE A 173 24.80 -23.51 -16.47
C PHE A 173 25.21 -23.31 -17.95
N ASN A 174 25.75 -22.15 -18.30
CA ASN A 174 26.17 -21.79 -19.66
C ASN A 174 25.04 -21.94 -20.70
N ILE A 175 23.80 -21.67 -20.29
CA ILE A 175 22.60 -21.76 -21.14
C ILE A 175 22.48 -20.44 -21.90
N ASP A 176 22.38 -20.51 -23.24
CA ASP A 176 22.13 -19.31 -24.06
C ASP A 176 20.68 -18.85 -23.86
N THR A 177 20.51 -17.65 -23.29
CA THR A 177 19.21 -17.07 -22.94
C THR A 177 18.82 -15.93 -23.87
N LYS A 178 19.49 -15.79 -25.03
CA LYS A 178 19.10 -14.84 -26.07
C LYS A 178 17.66 -15.11 -26.51
N VAL A 179 16.80 -14.14 -26.26
CA VAL A 179 15.45 -14.11 -26.81
C VAL A 179 15.59 -13.72 -28.28
N SER A 180 15.34 -14.66 -29.18
CA SER A 180 15.29 -14.44 -30.64
C SER A 180 14.10 -13.58 -31.03
#